data_AF-A0A2N1V1I6-F1
#
_entry.id   AF-A0A2N1V1I6-F1
#
_cell.length_a   1.000
_cell.length_b   1.000
_cell.length_c   1.000
_cell.angle_alpha   90.00
_cell.angle_beta   90.00
_cell.angle_gamma   90.00
#
_symmetry.space_group_name_H-M   'P 1'
#
loop_
_entity.id
_entity.type
_entity.pdbx_description
1 polymer ?
#
loop_
_entity_poly.entity_id
_entity_poly.type
_entity_poly.pdbx_seq_one_letter_code
_entity_poly.pdbx_strand_id
1 'polypeptide(L)' 'MSANKPYALILGASSGFGKATARKLAENGYNIYGVHMDLG' A
#
# COMPACT_ATOMS: atom_id res chain seq x y z
N MET A 1 18.54 13.84 -11.10
CA MET A 1 17.16 14.18 -10.64
C MET A 1 16.77 13.16 -9.59
N SER A 2 16.43 13.59 -8.37
CA SER A 2 15.88 12.68 -7.37
C SER A 2 14.47 12.29 -7.82
N ALA A 3 14.29 11.08 -8.33
CA ALA A 3 12.98 10.60 -8.74
C ALA A 3 12.11 10.45 -7.49
N ASN A 4 11.15 11.36 -7.32
CA ASN A 4 10.26 11.32 -6.18
C ASN A 4 9.38 10.07 -6.29
N LYS A 5 9.52 9.14 -5.35
CA LYS A 5 8.72 7.91 -5.35
C LYS A 5 7.26 8.26 -5.02
N PRO A 6 6.28 7.78 -5.81
CA PRO A 6 4.88 8.02 -5.52
C PRO A 6 4.44 7.33 -4.22
N TYR A 7 3.45 7.89 -3.55
CA TYR A 7 2.86 7.33 -2.32
C TYR A 7 1.45 6.80 -2.60
N ALA A 8 1.07 5.72 -1.91
CA ALA A 8 -0.27 5.15 -1.93
C ALA A 8 -0.81 4.92 -0.51
N LEU A 9 -2.08 5.26 -0.28
CA LEU A 9 -2.84 4.93 0.92
C LEU A 9 -3.80 3.79 0.61
N ILE A 10 -3.70 2.68 1.33
CA ILE A 10 -4.52 1.48 1.10
C ILE A 10 -5.34 1.18 2.36
N LEU A 11 -6.66 1.28 2.23
CA LEU A 11 -7.62 0.89 3.27
C LEU A 11 -7.89 -0.63 3.16
N GLY A 12 -7.62 -1.39 4.21
CA GLY A 12 -7.75 -2.85 4.22
C GLY A 12 -6.52 -3.59 3.68
N ALA A 13 -5.30 -3.12 3.99
CA ALA A 13 -4.06 -3.68 3.44
C ALA A 13 -3.65 -5.07 3.98
N SER A 14 -4.30 -5.56 5.04
CA SER A 14 -3.88 -6.77 5.75
C SER A 14 -4.24 -8.09 5.05
N SER A 15 -5.26 -8.10 4.18
CA SER A 15 -5.73 -9.31 3.50
C SER A 15 -6.34 -9.03 2.12
N GLY A 16 -6.73 -10.09 1.40
CA GLY A 16 -7.45 -10.01 0.14
C GLY A 16 -6.80 -9.11 -0.91
N PHE A 17 -7.63 -8.32 -1.60
CA PHE A 17 -7.19 -7.40 -2.65
C PHE A 17 -6.32 -6.27 -2.12
N GLY A 18 -6.55 -5.76 -0.91
CA GLY A 18 -5.71 -4.70 -0.33
C GLY A 18 -4.27 -5.16 -0.16
N LYS A 19 -4.06 -6.39 0.32
CA LYS A 19 -2.73 -7.02 0.40
C LYS A 19 -2.08 -7.20 -0.97
N ALA A 20 -2.84 -7.70 -1.95
CA ALA A 20 -2.33 -7.91 -3.31
C ALA A 20 -1.92 -6.58 -3.98
N THR A 21 -2.75 -5.54 -3.85
CA THR A 21 -2.47 -4.19 -4.34
C THR A 21 -1.24 -3.59 -3.69
N ALA A 22 -1.10 -3.71 -2.36
CA ALA A 22 0.08 -3.23 -1.64
C ALA A 22 1.37 -3.87 -2.17
N ARG A 23 1.37 -5.19 -2.39
CA ARG A 23 2.53 -5.89 -2.96
C ARG A 23 2.85 -5.38 -4.36
N LYS A 24 1.85 -5.23 -5.24
CA LYS A 24 2.09 -4.81 -6.62
C LYS A 24 2.60 -3.37 -6.72
N LEU A 25 2.09 -2.48 -5.88
CA LEU A 25 2.58 -1.09 -5.82
C LEU A 25 4.01 -1.00 -5.28
N ALA A 26 4.36 -1.82 -4.28
CA ALA A 26 5.72 -1.88 -3.75
C ALA A 26 6.72 -2.35 -4.83
N GLU A 27 6.37 -3.38 -5.61
CA GLU A 27 7.15 -3.83 -6.77
C GLU A 27 7.37 -2.71 -7.81
N ASN A 28 6.37 -1.83 -7.98
CA ASN A 28 6.44 -0.69 -8.90
C ASN A 28 7.14 0.55 -8.29
N GLY A 29 7.71 0.44 -7.08
CA GLY A 29 8.52 1.49 -6.46
C GLY A 29 7.73 2.52 -5.64
N TYR A 30 6.49 2.22 -5.25
CA TYR A 30 5.68 3.09 -4.40
C TYR A 30 6.08 2.97 -2.93
N ASN A 31 5.97 4.08 -2.21
CA ASN A 31 5.86 4.08 -0.74
C ASN A 31 4.40 3.87 -0.34
N ILE A 32 4.14 3.11 0.72
CA ILE A 32 2.77 2.66 1.04
C ILE A 32 2.44 2.91 2.51
N TYR A 33 1.29 3.55 2.75
CA TYR A 33 0.62 3.56 4.05
C TYR A 33 -0.56 2.58 3.99
N GLY A 34 -0.47 1.49 4.75
CA GLY A 34 -1.54 0.50 4.86
C GLY A 34 -2.36 0.72 6.13
N VAL A 35 -3.69 0.71 6.00
CA VAL A 35 -4.61 0.80 7.14
C VAL A 35 -5.27 -0.55 7.35
N HIS A 36 -5.24 -1.02 8.59
CA HIS A 36 -6.00 -2.15 9.09
C HIS A 36 -7.13 -1.61 9.96
N MET A 37 -8.36 -2.10 9.77
CA MET A 37 -9.48 -1.79 10.64
C MET A 37 -9.63 -2.93 11.64
N ASP A 38 -9.44 -2.60 12.91
CA ASP A 38 -9.85 -3.44 14.02
C ASP A 38 -11.21 -2.90 14.49
N LEU A 39 -12.25 -3.73 14.41
CA LEU A 39 -13.63 -3.36 14.79
C LEU A 39 -13.99 -3.93 16.18
N GLY A 40 -12.98 -4.17 17.02
CA GLY A 40 -13.13 -4.67 18.39
C GLY A 40 -13.80 -3.69 19.33
#